data_AF-A0A953J9X5-F1
#
_entry.id   AF-A0A953J9X5-F1
#
_cell.length_a   1.000
_cell.length_b   1.000
_cell.length_c   1.000
_cell.angle_alpha   90.00
_cell.angle_beta   90.00
_cell.angle_gamma   90.00
#
_symmetry.space_group_name_H-M   'P 1'
#
loop_
_entity.id
_entity.type
_entity.pdbx_description
1 polymer ?
#
loop_
_entity_poly.entity_id
_entity_poly.type
_entity_poly.pdbx_seq_one_letter_code
_entity_poly.pdbx_strand_id
1 'polypeptide(L)'
;MKVLRLFLIVLFVVVPLAASGEQKAKTIDELAKMFDSSRCKTCHAEIYAQWEKSHHARPLMGVQGGLMLVPVVKSSAFAPKDPKQATLKNFPCFKCHLPQAFTSAEDSFAAELAQALLAGDKEKVSKLQITCLVCHNEKAIIHRLQEGKPEKNVIYGTKNMDSHPDSAFPKVKKSAIMQQAVMCGQCHGTGPNFEFENPVQCATLYGSYQHHYLSHGGLKSCQECHMPKVNGKADHLIAPDWNNKEHSSALLSKSINLDVQTLGYQWLRKAGALTPLVVVNTKITHTGGHRIPDG
;
A
#
# COMPACT_ATOMS: atom_id res chain seq x y z
N MET A 1 -33.40 -53.54 -52.06
CA MET A 1 -33.06 -53.21 -50.65
C MET A 1 -32.00 -52.11 -50.66
N LYS A 2 -32.41 -50.85 -50.49
CA LYS A 2 -31.54 -49.66 -50.48
C LYS A 2 -31.18 -49.39 -49.02
N VAL A 3 -29.90 -49.51 -48.65
CA VAL A 3 -29.44 -49.18 -47.29
C VAL A 3 -28.84 -47.78 -47.31
N LEU A 4 -29.55 -46.88 -46.63
CA LEU A 4 -29.32 -45.46 -46.48
C LEU A 4 -28.08 -45.23 -45.57
N ARG A 5 -27.01 -44.64 -46.10
CA ARG A 5 -25.89 -44.13 -45.28
C ARG A 5 -26.23 -42.70 -44.86
N LEU A 6 -26.64 -42.53 -43.60
CA LEU A 6 -26.85 -41.23 -42.96
C LEU A 6 -25.48 -40.72 -42.47
N PHE A 7 -24.92 -39.71 -43.13
CA PHE A 7 -23.77 -38.96 -42.61
C PHE A 7 -24.29 -37.88 -41.65
N LEU A 8 -24.04 -38.05 -40.36
CA LEU A 8 -24.28 -37.02 -39.35
C LEU A 8 -23.10 -36.04 -39.39
N ILE A 9 -23.28 -34.89 -40.05
CA ILE A 9 -22.35 -33.76 -39.97
C ILE A 9 -22.65 -33.04 -38.64
N VAL A 10 -21.82 -33.29 -37.62
CA VAL A 10 -21.84 -32.51 -36.38
C VAL A 10 -21.16 -31.17 -36.67
N LEU A 11 -21.98 -30.14 -36.88
CA LEU A 11 -21.53 -28.76 -37.01
C LEU A 11 -21.08 -28.28 -35.61
N PHE A 12 -19.77 -28.29 -35.34
CA PHE A 12 -19.21 -27.59 -34.18
C PHE A 12 -19.36 -26.09 -34.42
N VAL A 13 -20.44 -25.49 -33.93
CA VAL A 13 -20.57 -24.05 -33.79
C VAL A 13 -19.62 -23.64 -32.67
N VAL A 14 -18.41 -23.23 -33.03
CA VAL A 14 -17.50 -22.51 -32.14
C VAL A 14 -18.12 -21.14 -31.90
N VAL A 15 -18.98 -21.04 -30.90
CA VAL A 15 -19.38 -19.74 -30.35
C VAL A 15 -18.12 -19.17 -29.69
N PRO A 16 -17.56 -18.04 -30.16
CA PRO A 16 -16.52 -17.39 -29.40
C PRO A 16 -17.18 -16.96 -28.08
N LEU A 17 -16.76 -17.55 -26.97
CA LEU A 17 -16.96 -16.94 -25.67
C LEU A 17 -16.27 -15.58 -25.75
N ALA A 18 -17.05 -14.53 -26.04
CA ALA A 18 -16.66 -13.19 -25.70
C ALA A 18 -16.46 -13.19 -24.19
N ALA A 19 -15.20 -13.33 -23.77
CA ALA A 19 -14.80 -12.98 -22.43
C ALA A 19 -15.21 -11.52 -22.27
N SER A 20 -16.31 -11.27 -21.56
CA SER A 20 -16.70 -9.95 -21.09
C SER A 20 -15.63 -9.46 -20.13
N GLY A 21 -14.50 -9.01 -20.68
CA GLY A 21 -13.43 -8.38 -19.94
C GLY A 21 -14.01 -7.19 -19.20
N GLU A 22 -13.77 -7.11 -17.90
CA GLU A 22 -14.06 -5.90 -17.14
C GLU A 22 -13.46 -4.70 -17.85
N GLN A 23 -14.26 -3.66 -18.04
CA GLN A 23 -13.80 -2.40 -18.60
C GLN A 23 -12.77 -1.80 -17.65
N LYS A 24 -11.55 -1.64 -18.14
CA LYS A 24 -10.45 -0.99 -17.43
C LYS A 24 -10.51 0.53 -17.63
N ALA A 25 -10.03 1.26 -16.63
CA ALA A 25 -9.90 2.71 -16.67
C ALA A 25 -8.84 3.14 -17.68
N LYS A 26 -9.22 4.07 -18.55
CA LYS A 26 -8.36 4.74 -19.53
C LYS A 26 -7.88 6.09 -19.02
N THR A 27 -8.54 6.63 -18.00
CA THR A 27 -8.23 7.93 -17.42
C THR A 27 -8.13 7.91 -15.90
N ILE A 28 -7.49 8.94 -15.34
CA ILE A 28 -7.39 9.18 -13.90
C ILE A 28 -8.77 9.26 -13.25
N ASP A 29 -9.71 9.99 -13.88
CA ASP A 29 -11.06 10.17 -13.36
C ASP A 29 -11.86 8.87 -13.39
N GLU A 30 -11.68 8.04 -14.43
CA GLU A 30 -12.29 6.71 -14.48
C GLU A 30 -11.77 5.79 -13.36
N LEU A 31 -10.45 5.73 -13.15
CA LEU A 31 -9.89 4.88 -12.09
C LEU A 31 -10.31 5.37 -10.70
N ALA A 32 -10.28 6.69 -10.47
CA ALA A 32 -10.74 7.29 -9.22
C ALA A 32 -12.22 6.95 -8.97
N LYS A 33 -13.07 7.05 -9.99
CA LYS A 33 -14.49 6.70 -9.90
C LYS A 33 -14.73 5.21 -9.62
N MET A 34 -13.95 4.31 -10.21
CA MET A 34 -14.05 2.86 -9.97
C MET A 34 -13.80 2.50 -8.50
N PHE A 35 -12.95 3.26 -7.81
CA PHE A 35 -12.57 3.04 -6.42
C PHE A 35 -13.15 4.07 -5.44
N ASP A 36 -14.10 4.89 -5.87
CA ASP A 36 -14.72 5.91 -5.03
C ASP A 36 -15.35 5.30 -3.78
N SER A 37 -14.94 5.82 -2.62
CA SER A 37 -15.45 5.41 -1.32
C SER A 37 -16.20 6.53 -0.60
N SER A 38 -16.58 7.61 -1.31
CA SER A 38 -17.35 8.73 -0.74
C SER A 38 -18.65 8.26 -0.08
N ARG A 39 -19.32 7.26 -0.67
CA ARG A 39 -20.54 6.65 -0.12
C ARG A 39 -20.35 6.03 1.27
N CYS A 40 -19.14 5.54 1.57
CA CYS A 40 -18.83 4.91 2.84
C CYS A 40 -18.91 5.93 3.98
N LYS A 41 -18.64 7.21 3.71
CA LYS A 41 -18.71 8.31 4.68
C LYS A 41 -20.10 8.45 5.32
N THR A 42 -21.16 8.15 4.57
CA THR A 42 -22.55 8.29 5.04
C THR A 42 -22.84 7.43 6.27
N CYS A 43 -22.27 6.23 6.34
CA CYS A 43 -22.46 5.32 7.47
C CYS A 43 -21.21 5.17 8.36
N HIS A 44 -20.02 5.49 7.83
CA HIS A 44 -18.73 5.32 8.49
C HIS A 44 -17.93 6.63 8.59
N ALA A 45 -18.59 7.72 8.96
CA ALA A 45 -18.01 9.07 8.98
C ALA A 45 -16.72 9.18 9.81
N GLU A 46 -16.67 8.54 10.98
CA GLU A 46 -15.49 8.54 11.86
C GLU A 46 -14.29 7.85 11.20
N ILE A 47 -14.49 6.65 10.66
CA ILE A 47 -13.46 5.88 9.94
C ILE A 47 -12.99 6.65 8.70
N TYR A 48 -13.92 7.24 7.96
CA TYR A 48 -13.60 8.04 6.78
C TYR A 48 -12.73 9.25 7.15
N ALA A 49 -13.07 9.98 8.21
CA ALA A 49 -12.31 11.13 8.68
C ALA A 49 -10.90 10.77 9.20
N GLN A 50 -10.74 9.56 9.76
CA GLN A 50 -9.42 9.02 10.13
C GLN A 50 -8.60 8.69 8.88
N TRP A 51 -9.17 7.91 7.95
CA TRP A 51 -8.52 7.51 6.71
C TRP A 51 -8.11 8.69 5.83
N GLU A 52 -8.96 9.71 5.69
CA GLU A 52 -8.71 10.89 4.86
C GLU A 52 -7.44 11.66 5.30
N LYS A 53 -7.07 11.55 6.58
CA LYS A 53 -5.83 12.14 7.11
C LYS A 53 -4.61 11.26 6.90
N SER A 54 -4.78 9.97 6.63
CA SER A 54 -3.69 9.00 6.43
C SER A 54 -2.91 9.27 5.13
N HIS A 55 -1.70 8.70 5.03
CA HIS A 55 -0.98 8.67 3.75
C HIS A 55 -1.62 7.74 2.71
N HIS A 56 -2.48 6.80 3.12
CA HIS A 56 -3.22 5.94 2.18
C HIS A 56 -4.27 6.74 1.39
N ALA A 57 -4.83 7.81 1.96
CA ALA A 57 -5.71 8.72 1.23
C ALA A 57 -4.97 9.64 0.24
N ARG A 58 -3.64 9.62 0.23
CA ARG A 58 -2.80 10.46 -0.64
C ARG A 58 -1.51 9.73 -1.04
N PRO A 59 -1.60 8.51 -1.59
CA PRO A 59 -0.46 7.60 -1.70
C PRO A 59 0.56 8.05 -2.75
N LEU A 60 0.15 8.91 -3.69
CA LEU A 60 1.03 9.53 -4.68
C LEU A 60 1.57 10.90 -4.23
N MET A 61 1.09 11.40 -3.09
CA MET A 61 1.56 12.65 -2.49
C MET A 61 2.63 12.31 -1.45
N GLY A 62 3.85 12.81 -1.68
CA GLY A 62 4.90 12.79 -0.68
C GLY A 62 4.55 13.63 0.55
N VAL A 63 5.48 13.63 1.51
CA VAL A 63 5.40 14.51 2.69
C VAL A 63 5.23 15.96 2.22
N GLN A 64 4.33 16.70 2.87
CA GLN A 64 3.96 18.08 2.55
C GLN A 64 3.39 18.28 1.12
N GLY A 65 2.83 17.22 0.50
CA GLY A 65 2.07 17.35 -0.75
C GLY A 65 2.92 17.48 -2.01
N GLY A 66 4.15 16.95 -2.00
CA GLY A 66 4.97 16.78 -3.20
C GLY A 66 4.43 15.66 -4.10
N LEU A 67 4.67 15.73 -5.42
CA LEU A 67 4.29 14.65 -6.34
C LEU A 67 5.36 13.55 -6.31
N MET A 68 5.12 12.46 -5.58
CA MET A 68 6.14 11.45 -5.28
C MET A 68 6.74 10.79 -6.53
N LEU A 69 5.93 10.59 -7.57
CA LEU A 69 6.35 9.88 -8.79
C LEU A 69 7.02 10.76 -9.85
N VAL A 70 7.22 12.06 -9.61
CA VAL A 70 7.92 12.93 -10.58
C VAL A 70 9.33 12.43 -10.93
N PRO A 71 10.18 12.02 -9.97
CA PRO A 71 11.49 11.46 -10.28
C PRO A 71 11.41 10.17 -11.12
N VAL A 72 10.35 9.37 -10.95
CA VAL A 72 10.14 8.12 -11.69
C VAL A 72 9.97 8.41 -13.18
N VAL A 73 9.13 9.39 -13.53
CA VAL A 73 8.84 9.73 -14.93
C VAL A 73 9.86 10.68 -15.55
N LYS A 74 10.71 11.34 -14.76
CA LYS A 74 11.67 12.35 -15.24
C LYS A 74 13.12 11.88 -15.28
N SER A 75 13.57 11.10 -14.31
CA SER A 75 15.01 10.89 -14.06
C SER A 75 15.34 9.51 -13.48
N SER A 76 14.54 8.49 -13.80
CA SER A 76 14.77 7.12 -13.37
C SER A 76 14.92 6.17 -14.57
N ALA A 77 15.34 4.92 -14.31
CA ALA A 77 15.35 3.87 -15.32
C ALA A 77 13.96 3.53 -15.88
N PHE A 78 12.88 3.97 -15.21
CA PHE A 78 11.50 3.79 -15.66
C PHE A 78 10.95 5.01 -16.42
N ALA A 79 11.74 6.08 -16.58
CA ALA A 79 11.29 7.28 -17.26
C ALA A 79 10.96 6.95 -18.73
N PRO A 80 9.73 7.23 -19.19
CA PRO A 80 9.39 7.07 -20.60
C PRO A 80 10.14 8.12 -21.44
N LYS A 81 10.45 7.81 -22.70
CA LYS A 81 11.06 8.78 -23.63
C LYS A 81 10.14 9.96 -23.91
N ASP A 82 8.85 9.69 -23.98
CA ASP A 82 7.76 10.66 -24.10
C ASP A 82 6.68 10.27 -23.08
N PRO A 83 6.21 11.18 -22.19
CA PRO A 83 5.16 10.88 -21.23
C PRO A 83 3.88 10.34 -21.88
N LYS A 84 3.59 10.68 -23.15
CA LYS A 84 2.43 10.14 -23.89
C LYS A 84 2.56 8.65 -24.23
N GLN A 85 3.78 8.11 -24.15
CA GLN A 85 4.09 6.70 -24.39
C GLN A 85 4.32 5.93 -23.08
N ALA A 86 4.04 6.53 -21.93
CA ALA A 86 4.13 5.81 -20.66
C ALA A 86 3.10 4.67 -20.63
N THR A 87 3.51 3.54 -20.08
CA THR A 87 2.72 2.34 -19.88
C THR A 87 2.70 1.98 -18.40
N LEU A 88 1.88 1.02 -17.99
CA LEU A 88 1.89 0.53 -16.61
C LEU A 88 3.26 0.00 -16.17
N LYS A 89 4.09 -0.48 -17.10
CA LYS A 89 5.46 -0.95 -16.82
C LYS A 89 6.40 0.16 -16.34
N ASN A 90 6.12 1.42 -16.69
CA ASN A 90 6.88 2.57 -16.20
C ASN A 90 6.64 2.86 -14.71
N PHE A 91 5.68 2.18 -14.08
CA PHE A 91 5.25 2.45 -12.71
C PHE A 91 5.24 1.19 -11.83
N PRO A 92 6.41 0.56 -11.57
CA PRO A 92 6.50 -0.53 -10.58
C PRO A 92 6.05 -0.07 -9.19
N CYS A 93 6.14 1.23 -8.91
CA CYS A 93 5.65 1.89 -7.70
C CYS A 93 4.15 1.65 -7.44
N PHE A 94 3.35 1.36 -8.48
CA PHE A 94 1.93 1.03 -8.30
C PHE A 94 1.71 -0.20 -7.46
N LYS A 95 2.69 -1.10 -7.32
CA LYS A 95 2.58 -2.28 -6.42
C LYS A 95 2.11 -1.89 -5.03
N CYS A 96 2.57 -0.73 -4.56
CA CYS A 96 2.29 -0.25 -3.21
C CYS A 96 1.47 1.04 -3.19
N HIS A 97 1.73 1.97 -4.12
CA HIS A 97 1.14 3.32 -4.06
C HIS A 97 -0.15 3.49 -4.87
N LEU A 98 -0.44 2.58 -5.79
CA LEU A 98 -1.72 2.57 -6.52
C LEU A 98 -2.06 1.14 -6.97
N PRO A 99 -2.15 0.18 -6.04
CA PRO A 99 -2.17 -1.24 -6.35
C PRO A 99 -3.35 -1.67 -7.23
N GLN A 100 -4.44 -0.93 -7.20
CA GLN A 100 -5.60 -1.16 -8.07
C GLN A 100 -5.33 -0.85 -9.54
N ALA A 101 -4.34 -0.03 -9.88
CA ALA A 101 -4.05 0.32 -11.27
C ALA A 101 -3.61 -0.91 -12.09
N PHE A 102 -2.90 -1.86 -11.47
CA PHE A 102 -2.46 -3.07 -12.17
C PHE A 102 -3.59 -3.99 -12.63
N THR A 103 -4.71 -4.01 -11.89
CA THR A 103 -5.87 -4.83 -12.24
C THR A 103 -6.89 -4.05 -13.04
N SER A 104 -7.03 -2.75 -12.79
CA SER A 104 -8.16 -1.96 -13.26
C SER A 104 -7.83 -0.85 -14.25
N ALA A 105 -6.57 -0.62 -14.65
CA ALA A 105 -6.21 0.44 -15.61
C ALA A 105 -5.56 -0.09 -16.90
N GLU A 106 -5.63 0.72 -17.96
CA GLU A 106 -4.94 0.55 -19.24
C GLU A 106 -3.67 1.43 -19.31
N ASP A 107 -2.85 1.25 -20.34
CA ASP A 107 -1.65 2.08 -20.55
C ASP A 107 -1.97 3.55 -20.85
N SER A 108 -3.15 3.84 -21.41
CA SER A 108 -3.63 5.22 -21.62
C SER A 108 -3.74 6.01 -20.31
N PHE A 109 -4.13 5.35 -19.22
CA PHE A 109 -4.12 5.95 -17.87
C PHE A 109 -2.68 6.27 -17.43
N ALA A 110 -1.72 5.38 -17.70
CA ALA A 110 -0.32 5.59 -17.35
C ALA A 110 0.28 6.79 -18.11
N ALA A 111 -0.04 6.92 -19.40
CA ALA A 111 0.33 8.07 -20.22
C ALA A 111 -0.28 9.39 -19.72
N GLU A 112 -1.54 9.38 -19.31
CA GLU A 112 -2.18 10.56 -18.71
C GLU A 112 -1.52 10.95 -17.38
N LEU A 113 -1.24 9.98 -16.51
CA LEU A 113 -0.59 10.21 -15.23
C LEU A 113 0.85 10.73 -15.38
N ALA A 114 1.62 10.20 -16.33
CA ALA A 114 2.95 10.72 -16.62
C ALA A 114 2.91 12.21 -17.03
N GLN A 115 1.94 12.59 -17.86
CA GLN A 115 1.73 13.99 -18.26
C GLN A 115 1.32 14.85 -17.07
N ALA A 116 0.37 14.40 -16.24
CA ALA A 116 -0.07 15.12 -15.05
C ALA A 116 1.07 15.35 -14.04
N LEU A 117 1.93 14.34 -13.83
CA LEU A 117 3.10 14.44 -12.96
C LEU A 117 4.08 15.50 -13.46
N LEU A 118 4.41 15.50 -14.76
CA LEU A 118 5.34 16.47 -15.34
C LEU A 118 4.76 17.89 -15.40
N ALA A 119 3.43 18.01 -15.55
CA ALA A 119 2.73 19.30 -15.49
C ALA A 119 2.61 19.87 -14.06
N GLY A 120 2.93 19.08 -13.03
CA GLY A 120 2.74 19.49 -11.64
C GLY A 120 1.27 19.54 -11.21
N ASP A 121 0.38 18.81 -11.89
CA ASP A 121 -1.07 18.84 -11.67
C ASP A 121 -1.46 18.04 -10.41
N LYS A 122 -1.28 18.68 -9.25
CA LYS A 122 -1.58 18.09 -7.95
C LYS A 122 -3.06 17.75 -7.78
N GLU A 123 -3.95 18.60 -8.28
CA GLU A 123 -5.38 18.39 -8.16
C GLU A 123 -5.78 17.08 -8.84
N LYS A 124 -5.33 16.86 -10.07
CA LYS A 124 -5.61 15.64 -10.82
C LYS A 124 -4.98 14.41 -10.19
N VAL A 125 -3.71 14.46 -9.80
CA VAL A 125 -3.02 13.30 -9.19
C VAL A 125 -3.63 12.95 -7.81
N SER A 126 -4.09 13.94 -7.05
CA SER A 126 -4.67 13.72 -5.70
C SER A 126 -5.97 12.91 -5.70
N LYS A 127 -6.67 12.80 -6.84
CA LYS A 127 -7.84 11.94 -7.00
C LYS A 127 -7.53 10.44 -6.87
N LEU A 128 -6.27 10.06 -7.04
CA LEU A 128 -5.81 8.67 -6.97
C LEU A 128 -5.43 8.32 -5.53
N GLN A 129 -6.23 7.45 -4.92
CA GLN A 129 -6.15 7.13 -3.49
C GLN A 129 -6.14 5.61 -3.26
N ILE A 130 -5.58 5.15 -2.14
CA ILE A 130 -5.84 3.80 -1.60
C ILE A 130 -7.09 3.93 -0.73
N THR A 131 -8.25 3.72 -1.35
CA THR A 131 -9.55 3.90 -0.71
C THR A 131 -10.00 2.68 0.09
N CYS A 132 -11.18 2.76 0.71
CA CYS A 132 -11.80 1.64 1.42
C CYS A 132 -11.88 0.39 0.53
N LEU A 133 -12.22 0.56 -0.75
CA LEU A 133 -12.37 -0.54 -1.72
C LEU A 133 -11.04 -1.23 -2.08
N VAL A 134 -9.92 -0.52 -1.97
CA VAL A 134 -8.61 -1.14 -2.22
C VAL A 134 -8.30 -2.16 -1.14
N CYS A 135 -8.48 -1.79 0.13
CA CYS A 135 -8.20 -2.70 1.26
C CYS A 135 -9.33 -3.71 1.50
N HIS A 136 -10.58 -3.26 1.46
CA HIS A 136 -11.74 -4.09 1.75
C HIS A 136 -12.33 -4.79 0.52
N ASN A 137 -11.68 -4.76 -0.64
CA ASN A 137 -12.04 -5.61 -1.78
C ASN A 137 -10.80 -6.07 -2.55
N GLU A 138 -10.15 -5.20 -3.33
CA GLU A 138 -9.08 -5.59 -4.27
C GLU A 138 -7.93 -6.38 -3.60
N LYS A 139 -7.52 -5.97 -2.39
CA LYS A 139 -6.43 -6.62 -1.62
C LYS A 139 -6.91 -7.52 -0.49
N ALA A 140 -8.20 -7.79 -0.39
CA ALA A 140 -8.74 -8.57 0.70
C ALA A 140 -8.46 -10.08 0.61
N ILE A 141 -8.07 -10.57 -0.58
CA ILE A 141 -7.75 -11.98 -0.85
C ILE A 141 -6.34 -12.09 -1.44
N ILE A 142 -5.48 -12.86 -0.78
CA ILE A 142 -4.10 -13.12 -1.22
C ILE A 142 -3.94 -14.49 -1.89
N HIS A 143 -4.64 -15.54 -1.42
CA HIS A 143 -4.54 -16.90 -1.97
C HIS A 143 -5.45 -17.09 -3.20
N ARG A 144 -5.29 -16.22 -4.21
CA ARG A 144 -6.20 -16.10 -5.35
C ARG A 144 -6.34 -17.38 -6.20
N LEU A 145 -5.36 -18.27 -6.17
CA LEU A 145 -5.44 -19.57 -6.85
C LEU A 145 -6.44 -20.53 -6.20
N GLN A 146 -6.66 -20.38 -4.89
CA GLN A 146 -7.55 -21.24 -4.10
C GLN A 146 -8.88 -20.54 -3.81
N GLU A 147 -8.82 -19.26 -3.45
CA GLU A 147 -9.97 -18.46 -3.01
C GLU A 147 -10.62 -17.66 -4.15
N GLY A 148 -10.00 -17.62 -5.33
CA GLY A 148 -10.43 -16.79 -6.45
C GLY A 148 -10.07 -15.31 -6.30
N LYS A 149 -10.57 -14.49 -7.20
CA LYS A 149 -10.46 -13.01 -7.11
C LYS A 149 -11.55 -12.46 -6.19
N PRO A 150 -11.35 -11.27 -5.58
CA PRO A 150 -12.40 -10.57 -4.87
C PRO A 150 -13.68 -10.44 -5.70
N GLU A 151 -14.82 -10.71 -5.09
CA GLU A 151 -16.11 -10.60 -5.73
C GLU A 151 -16.50 -9.13 -5.95
N LYS A 152 -17.13 -8.84 -7.08
CA LYS A 152 -17.78 -7.55 -7.30
C LYS A 152 -18.85 -7.32 -6.24
N ASN A 153 -19.04 -6.07 -5.85
CA ASN A 153 -20.12 -5.66 -4.94
C ASN A 153 -20.05 -6.35 -3.55
N VAL A 154 -18.89 -6.88 -3.16
CA VAL A 154 -18.64 -7.48 -1.85
C VAL A 154 -17.57 -6.71 -1.11
N ILE A 155 -17.82 -6.39 0.15
CA ILE A 155 -16.82 -5.84 1.06
C ILE A 155 -16.29 -6.98 1.92
N TYR A 156 -15.00 -6.97 2.18
CA TYR A 156 -14.34 -7.97 3.00
C TYR A 156 -13.93 -7.33 4.33
N GLY A 157 -14.20 -8.04 5.43
CA GLY A 157 -13.90 -7.59 6.78
C GLY A 157 -13.48 -8.74 7.68
N THR A 158 -13.63 -8.54 9.00
CA THR A 158 -13.25 -9.54 10.01
C THR A 158 -14.34 -10.58 10.28
N LYS A 159 -15.56 -10.37 9.75
CA LYS A 159 -16.73 -11.22 9.93
C LYS A 159 -17.59 -11.25 8.67
N ASN A 160 -18.38 -12.30 8.52
CA ASN A 160 -19.45 -12.35 7.52
C ASN A 160 -20.64 -11.52 7.98
N MET A 161 -21.32 -10.86 7.05
CA MET A 161 -22.64 -10.25 7.26
C MET A 161 -23.47 -10.44 5.98
N ASP A 162 -24.65 -11.04 6.13
CA ASP A 162 -25.53 -11.36 5.01
C ASP A 162 -26.24 -10.13 4.42
N SER A 163 -26.30 -9.04 5.20
CA SER A 163 -26.88 -7.77 4.78
C SER A 163 -25.98 -6.62 5.18
N HIS A 164 -25.72 -5.75 4.21
CA HIS A 164 -25.09 -4.45 4.40
C HIS A 164 -25.99 -3.39 3.75
N PRO A 165 -26.23 -2.25 4.42
CA PRO A 165 -27.28 -1.30 4.02
C PRO A 165 -26.98 -0.54 2.72
N ASP A 166 -25.73 -0.55 2.24
CA ASP A 166 -25.37 0.00 0.93
C ASP A 166 -25.77 -0.98 -0.18
N SER A 167 -26.70 -0.57 -1.05
CA SER A 167 -27.20 -1.39 -2.15
C SER A 167 -26.13 -1.77 -3.18
N ALA A 168 -25.03 -1.00 -3.28
CA ALA A 168 -23.92 -1.36 -4.15
C ALA A 168 -23.01 -2.40 -3.54
N PHE A 169 -23.03 -2.54 -2.21
CA PHE A 169 -22.26 -3.52 -1.45
C PHE A 169 -23.16 -4.26 -0.48
N PRO A 170 -24.10 -5.09 -0.97
CA PRO A 170 -25.13 -5.68 -0.12
C PRO A 170 -24.60 -6.78 0.81
N LYS A 171 -23.35 -7.23 0.64
CA LYS A 171 -22.76 -8.37 1.36
C LYS A 171 -21.39 -8.02 1.93
N VAL A 172 -21.12 -8.53 3.13
CA VAL A 172 -19.78 -8.53 3.72
C VAL A 172 -19.29 -9.95 3.94
N LYS A 173 -18.09 -10.27 3.45
CA LYS A 173 -17.43 -11.56 3.68
C LYS A 173 -16.26 -11.41 4.62
N LYS A 174 -15.96 -12.48 5.37
CA LYS A 174 -14.74 -12.56 6.17
C LYS A 174 -13.54 -12.78 5.24
N SER A 175 -12.54 -11.92 5.35
CA SER A 175 -11.22 -12.19 4.77
C SER A 175 -10.35 -12.93 5.79
N ALA A 176 -9.61 -13.93 5.32
CA ALA A 176 -8.68 -14.70 6.16
C ALA A 176 -7.51 -13.84 6.68
N ILE A 177 -7.18 -12.75 5.96
CA ILE A 177 -5.99 -11.94 6.23
C ILE A 177 -6.29 -10.59 6.87
N MET A 178 -7.55 -10.15 6.96
CA MET A 178 -7.90 -8.79 7.42
C MET A 178 -7.31 -8.43 8.80
N GLN A 179 -7.15 -9.43 9.68
CA GLN A 179 -6.56 -9.25 11.02
C GLN A 179 -5.10 -9.72 11.11
N GLN A 180 -4.48 -10.06 9.98
CA GLN A 180 -3.13 -10.62 9.90
C GLN A 180 -2.17 -9.59 9.29
N ALA A 181 -0.93 -9.56 9.79
CA ALA A 181 0.11 -8.65 9.31
C ALA A 181 0.35 -8.76 7.78
N VAL A 182 0.11 -9.94 7.19
CA VAL A 182 0.24 -10.19 5.75
C VAL A 182 -0.68 -9.30 4.91
N MET A 183 -1.80 -8.82 5.44
CA MET A 183 -2.65 -7.84 4.74
C MET A 183 -1.87 -6.57 4.40
N CYS A 184 -1.13 -6.04 5.38
CA CYS A 184 -0.26 -4.88 5.23
C CYS A 184 0.99 -5.23 4.42
N GLY A 185 1.52 -6.45 4.63
CA GLY A 185 2.71 -6.98 3.95
C GLY A 185 2.60 -7.07 2.42
N GLN A 186 1.39 -7.03 1.85
CA GLN A 186 1.19 -6.95 0.40
C GLN A 186 1.83 -5.68 -0.22
N CYS A 187 1.86 -4.56 0.53
CA CYS A 187 2.44 -3.29 0.08
C CYS A 187 3.66 -2.89 0.91
N HIS A 188 3.64 -3.16 2.23
CA HIS A 188 4.75 -2.89 3.14
C HIS A 188 5.77 -4.02 3.15
N GLY A 189 6.07 -4.63 1.99
CA GLY A 189 6.66 -5.97 1.86
C GLY A 189 8.10 -6.21 2.38
N THR A 190 8.75 -7.18 1.75
CA THR A 190 10.06 -7.72 2.16
C THR A 190 11.18 -7.31 1.21
N GLY A 191 11.07 -6.17 0.51
CA GLY A 191 11.94 -5.82 -0.63
C GLY A 191 13.44 -6.09 -0.41
N PRO A 192 14.24 -6.32 -1.47
CA PRO A 192 14.05 -5.95 -2.89
C PRO A 192 12.92 -6.66 -3.64
N ASN A 193 12.32 -5.97 -4.61
CA ASN A 193 11.31 -6.52 -5.52
C ASN A 193 11.97 -6.93 -6.84
N PHE A 194 12.34 -8.21 -6.94
CA PHE A 194 13.03 -8.79 -8.09
C PHE A 194 12.09 -9.29 -9.20
N GLU A 195 10.77 -9.22 -9.00
CA GLU A 195 9.78 -9.64 -9.98
C GLU A 195 9.60 -8.63 -11.14
N PHE A 196 10.15 -7.42 -11.01
CA PHE A 196 10.12 -6.40 -12.06
C PHE A 196 11.34 -6.52 -12.97
N GLU A 197 11.17 -6.12 -14.24
CA GLU A 197 12.24 -6.11 -15.25
C GLU A 197 13.46 -5.30 -14.79
N ASN A 198 13.24 -4.20 -14.09
CA ASN A 198 14.28 -3.49 -13.34
C ASN A 198 13.91 -3.53 -11.85
N PRO A 199 14.72 -4.19 -10.99
CA PRO A 199 14.40 -4.34 -9.58
C PRO A 199 14.22 -3.00 -8.87
N VAL A 200 13.27 -2.94 -7.94
CA VAL A 200 13.04 -1.75 -7.10
C VAL A 200 13.25 -2.09 -5.64
N GLN A 201 14.06 -1.27 -4.96
CA GLN A 201 14.25 -1.33 -3.53
C GLN A 201 13.27 -0.38 -2.84
N CYS A 202 12.06 -0.86 -2.57
CA CYS A 202 11.06 -0.15 -1.78
C CYS A 202 10.27 -1.13 -0.89
N ALA A 203 9.85 -0.61 0.27
CA ALA A 203 9.17 -1.26 1.38
C ALA A 203 9.88 -2.53 1.91
N THR A 204 10.49 -2.40 3.09
CA THR A 204 11.12 -3.53 3.80
C THR A 204 10.55 -3.79 5.20
N LEU A 205 9.42 -3.14 5.55
CA LEU A 205 8.83 -3.20 6.88
C LEU A 205 8.34 -4.60 7.24
N TYR A 206 7.68 -5.31 6.33
CA TYR A 206 7.15 -6.64 6.60
C TYR A 206 8.30 -7.64 6.73
N GLY A 207 9.37 -7.46 5.95
CA GLY A 207 10.60 -8.24 6.11
C GLY A 207 11.24 -8.01 7.49
N SER A 208 11.38 -6.77 7.93
CA SER A 208 11.93 -6.49 9.26
C SER A 208 11.00 -6.91 10.40
N TYR A 209 9.68 -6.80 10.21
CA TYR A 209 8.68 -7.36 11.12
C TYR A 209 8.86 -8.88 11.28
N GLN A 210 9.00 -9.62 10.18
CA GLN A 210 9.17 -11.07 10.22
C GLN A 210 10.53 -11.50 10.79
N HIS A 211 11.62 -10.93 10.27
CA HIS A 211 12.97 -11.42 10.55
C HIS A 211 13.60 -10.83 11.82
N HIS A 212 13.11 -9.70 12.31
CA HIS A 212 13.60 -9.07 13.52
C HIS A 212 12.54 -9.05 14.63
N TYR A 213 11.34 -8.52 14.40
CA TYR A 213 10.37 -8.38 15.49
C TYR A 213 9.82 -9.73 15.97
N LEU A 214 9.28 -10.55 15.07
CA LEU A 214 8.73 -11.87 15.44
C LEU A 214 9.80 -12.81 15.99
N SER A 215 10.98 -12.85 15.37
CA SER A 215 12.08 -13.72 15.78
C SER A 215 12.63 -13.39 17.18
N HIS A 216 12.46 -12.15 17.65
CA HIS A 216 12.84 -11.71 18.99
C HIS A 216 11.67 -11.71 19.98
N GLY A 217 10.60 -12.46 19.69
CA GLY A 217 9.46 -12.65 20.60
C GLY A 217 8.36 -11.60 20.50
N GLY A 218 8.36 -10.77 19.46
CA GLY A 218 7.26 -9.88 19.15
C GLY A 218 5.98 -10.64 18.80
N LEU A 219 4.84 -10.20 19.33
CA LEU A 219 3.56 -10.91 19.19
C LEU A 219 2.43 -10.09 18.55
N LYS A 220 2.61 -8.76 18.44
CA LYS A 220 1.57 -7.88 17.91
C LYS A 220 1.61 -7.83 16.39
N SER A 221 0.46 -7.94 15.75
CA SER A 221 0.27 -7.64 14.32
C SER A 221 0.45 -6.15 14.01
N CYS A 222 0.61 -5.84 12.72
CA CYS A 222 0.62 -4.46 12.23
C CYS A 222 -0.63 -3.70 12.68
N GLN A 223 -1.80 -4.34 12.57
CA GLN A 223 -3.10 -3.75 12.91
C GLN A 223 -3.23 -3.45 14.41
N GLU A 224 -2.67 -4.28 15.30
CA GLU A 224 -2.74 -4.02 16.75
C GLU A 224 -1.98 -2.76 17.17
N CYS A 225 -0.95 -2.38 16.41
CA CYS A 225 -0.17 -1.16 16.66
C CYS A 225 -0.66 0.04 15.84
N HIS A 226 -0.96 -0.15 14.55
CA HIS A 226 -1.26 0.93 13.61
C HIS A 226 -2.76 1.14 13.36
N MET A 227 -3.61 0.18 13.74
CA MET A 227 -5.07 0.29 13.69
C MET A 227 -5.68 -0.11 15.05
N PRO A 228 -5.19 0.48 16.17
CA PRO A 228 -5.63 0.07 17.49
C PRO A 228 -7.14 0.27 17.63
N LYS A 229 -7.78 -0.60 18.42
CA LYS A 229 -9.20 -0.44 18.70
C LYS A 229 -9.42 0.70 19.70
N VAL A 230 -10.13 1.74 19.26
CA VAL A 230 -10.63 2.83 20.12
C VAL A 230 -12.14 2.67 20.21
N ASN A 231 -12.67 2.52 21.42
CA ASN A 231 -14.11 2.27 21.65
C ASN A 231 -14.66 1.07 20.84
N GLY A 232 -13.86 0.01 20.72
CA GLY A 232 -14.23 -1.21 20.01
C GLY A 232 -14.11 -1.15 18.48
N LYS A 233 -13.77 0.01 17.89
CA LYS A 233 -13.57 0.18 16.44
C LYS A 233 -12.08 0.35 16.11
N ALA A 234 -11.61 -0.26 15.03
CA ALA A 234 -10.24 -0.08 14.58
C ALA A 234 -10.04 1.35 14.06
N ASP A 235 -8.99 2.03 14.53
CA ASP A 235 -8.57 3.32 14.00
C ASP A 235 -8.02 3.17 12.57
N HIS A 236 -8.47 4.04 11.65
CA HIS A 236 -8.05 4.02 10.24
C HIS A 236 -7.16 5.21 9.86
N LEU A 237 -6.58 5.93 10.83
CA LEU A 237 -5.51 6.89 10.55
C LEU A 237 -4.29 6.16 10.00
N ILE A 238 -4.10 4.90 10.44
CA ILE A 238 -2.96 4.05 10.08
C ILE A 238 -1.67 4.84 10.29
N ALA A 239 -1.54 5.35 11.50
CA ALA A 239 -0.49 6.30 11.88
C ALA A 239 0.90 5.75 11.54
N PRO A 240 1.89 6.61 11.22
CA PRO A 240 1.89 8.06 11.35
C PRO A 240 1.26 8.82 10.17
N ASP A 241 0.82 10.05 10.45
CA ASP A 241 0.60 11.09 9.44
C ASP A 241 1.86 11.97 9.39
N TRP A 242 2.71 11.78 8.38
CA TRP A 242 3.95 12.52 8.22
C TRP A 242 3.75 14.00 7.85
N ASN A 243 2.54 14.41 7.48
CA ASN A 243 2.21 15.83 7.34
C ASN A 243 1.89 16.49 8.70
N ASN A 244 1.57 15.69 9.72
CA ASN A 244 1.43 16.16 11.09
C ASN A 244 2.73 15.89 11.86
N LYS A 245 3.65 16.87 11.81
CA LYS A 245 4.97 16.76 12.45
C LYS A 245 4.87 16.56 13.96
N GLU A 246 3.99 17.28 14.64
CA GLU A 246 3.83 17.19 16.09
C GLU A 246 3.38 15.80 16.52
N HIS A 247 2.36 15.25 15.85
CA HIS A 247 1.87 13.90 16.10
C HIS A 247 2.94 12.84 15.78
N SER A 248 3.59 12.95 14.62
CA SER A 248 4.65 12.01 14.22
C SER A 248 5.85 12.05 15.18
N SER A 249 6.29 13.24 15.59
CA SER A 249 7.34 13.40 16.59
C SER A 249 6.93 12.79 17.93
N ALA A 250 5.70 13.02 18.39
CA ALA A 250 5.21 12.42 19.63
C ALA A 250 5.16 10.88 19.57
N LEU A 251 4.83 10.30 18.41
CA LEU A 251 4.89 8.85 18.21
C LEU A 251 6.32 8.32 18.22
N LEU A 252 7.25 8.99 17.53
CA LEU A 252 8.65 8.60 17.48
C LEU A 252 9.34 8.73 18.84
N SER A 253 9.06 9.79 19.60
CA SER A 253 9.61 9.97 20.95
C SER A 253 9.13 8.92 21.95
N LYS A 254 7.97 8.29 21.71
CA LYS A 254 7.49 7.15 22.52
C LYS A 254 8.16 5.82 22.14
N SER A 255 8.71 5.73 20.93
CA SER A 255 9.25 4.47 20.40
C SER A 255 10.76 4.42 20.38
N ILE A 256 11.46 5.55 20.22
CA ILE A 256 12.92 5.64 20.16
C ILE A 256 13.46 6.16 21.50
N ASN A 257 14.39 5.41 22.10
CA ASN A 257 15.08 5.80 23.32
C ASN A 257 16.57 6.07 23.02
N LEU A 258 17.11 7.11 23.63
CA LEU A 258 18.53 7.46 23.57
C LEU A 258 19.10 7.49 24.99
N ASP A 259 20.02 6.59 25.28
CA ASP A 259 20.83 6.60 26.50
C ASP A 259 22.19 7.24 26.18
N VAL A 260 22.59 8.23 26.99
CA VAL A 260 23.85 8.96 26.83
C VAL A 260 24.64 8.86 28.13
N GLN A 261 25.85 8.32 28.04
CA GLN A 261 26.78 8.21 29.15
C GLN A 261 28.03 9.00 28.83
N THR A 262 28.46 9.84 29.77
CA THR A 262 29.65 10.68 29.61
C THR A 262 30.67 10.39 30.69
N LEU A 263 31.94 10.25 30.31
CA LEU A 263 33.06 10.10 31.23
C LEU A 263 34.11 11.16 30.93
N GLY A 264 34.27 12.13 31.82
CA GLY A 264 35.40 13.05 31.80
C GLY A 264 36.62 12.42 32.45
N TYR A 265 37.79 12.52 31.82
CA TYR A 265 39.04 12.05 32.39
C TYR A 265 40.23 12.87 31.88
N GLN A 266 41.34 12.85 32.61
CA GLN A 266 42.59 13.44 32.15
C GLN A 266 43.48 12.34 31.59
N TRP A 267 43.89 12.49 30.34
CA TRP A 267 44.81 11.57 29.69
C TRP A 267 46.23 12.09 29.80
N LEU A 268 47.05 11.36 30.54
CA LEU A 268 48.47 11.63 30.67
C LEU A 268 49.24 10.76 29.67
N ARG A 269 49.41 11.25 28.43
CA ARG A 269 50.21 10.55 27.41
C ARG A 269 51.72 10.68 27.69
N LYS A 270 52.14 11.77 28.32
CA LYS A 270 53.53 12.07 28.73
C LYS A 270 53.52 12.78 30.07
N ALA A 271 54.53 12.54 30.91
CA ALA A 271 54.68 13.22 32.20
C ALA A 271 54.59 14.74 32.05
N GLY A 272 53.79 15.38 32.92
CA GLY A 272 53.54 16.83 32.92
C GLY A 272 52.58 17.34 31.82
N ALA A 273 52.11 16.49 30.91
CA ALA A 273 51.18 16.85 29.84
C ALA A 273 49.81 16.19 30.04
N LEU A 274 49.00 16.76 30.95
CA LEU A 274 47.62 16.33 31.19
C LEU A 274 46.70 16.92 30.11
N THR A 275 46.09 16.07 29.30
CA THR A 275 45.08 16.47 28.32
C THR A 275 43.69 16.12 28.85
N PRO A 276 42.78 17.08 29.08
CA PRO A 276 41.40 16.76 29.44
C PRO A 276 40.69 16.12 28.24
N LEU A 277 40.03 14.99 28.46
CA LEU A 277 39.22 14.26 27.48
C LEU A 277 37.84 13.94 28.06
N VAL A 278 36.88 13.74 27.16
CA VAL A 278 35.53 13.25 27.48
C VAL A 278 35.21 12.10 26.53
N VAL A 279 34.77 10.97 27.08
CA VAL A 279 34.13 9.89 26.32
C VAL A 279 32.62 10.14 26.34
N VAL A 280 31.99 10.07 25.17
CA VAL A 280 30.53 10.11 25.03
C VAL A 280 30.09 8.79 24.41
N ASN A 281 29.42 7.96 25.21
CA ASN A 281 28.82 6.70 24.76
C ASN A 281 27.33 6.91 24.56
N THR A 282 26.82 6.52 23.39
CA THR A 282 25.40 6.64 23.05
C THR A 282 24.83 5.27 22.71
N LYS A 283 23.67 4.94 23.26
CA LYS A 283 22.90 3.74 22.89
C LYS A 283 21.50 4.17 22.46
N ILE A 284 21.15 3.83 21.22
CA ILE A 284 19.80 4.04 20.67
C ILE A 284 19.07 2.69 20.65
N THR A 285 17.87 2.64 21.20
CA THR A 285 16.98 1.48 21.12
C THR A 285 15.60 1.91 20.65
N HIS A 286 14.79 0.98 20.15
CA HIS A 286 13.38 1.27 19.87
C HIS A 286 12.44 0.12 20.22
N THR A 287 11.18 0.44 20.45
CA THR A 287 10.10 -0.53 20.71
C THR A 287 9.22 -0.82 19.49
N GLY A 288 9.56 -0.23 18.33
CA GLY A 288 8.87 -0.48 17.06
C GLY A 288 8.92 -1.95 16.63
N GLY A 289 7.83 -2.41 15.99
CA GLY A 289 7.70 -3.77 15.46
C GLY A 289 8.43 -4.03 14.14
N HIS A 290 9.28 -3.10 13.72
CA HIS A 290 10.07 -3.11 12.49
C HIS A 290 11.25 -2.15 12.70
N ARG A 291 12.20 -2.10 11.76
CA ARG A 291 13.32 -1.14 11.84
C ARG A 291 12.78 0.30 11.80
N ILE A 292 13.54 1.23 12.36
CA ILE A 292 13.25 2.67 12.29
C ILE A 292 14.56 3.41 11.93
N PRO A 293 14.59 4.21 10.85
CA PRO A 293 13.56 4.31 9.81
C PRO A 293 13.48 3.03 8.95
N ASP A 294 12.31 2.74 8.39
CA ASP A 294 12.10 1.64 7.44
C ASP A 294 10.98 2.02 6.47
N GLY A 295 11.11 1.57 5.21
CA GLY A 295 10.28 1.91 4.06
C GLY A 295 10.11 3.40 3.83
#